data_AF-A0AAW9S234-F1
#
_entry.id   AF-A0AAW9S234-F1
#
_cell.length_a   1.000
_cell.length_b   1.000
_cell.length_c   1.000
_cell.angle_alpha   90.00
_cell.angle_beta   90.00
_cell.angle_gamma   90.00
#
_symmetry.space_group_name_H-M   'P 1'
#
loop_
_entity.id
_entity.type
_entity.pdbx_description
1 polymer ?
#
loop_
_entity_poly.entity_id
_entity_poly.type
_entity_poly.pdbx_seq_one_letter_code
_entity_poly.pdbx_strand_id
1 'polypeptide(L)'
;MNIEVVCINDKNRPNEVPLSRWIKEGKTYHIVEITKLNAQKGIYGCKLEEINNDDLFPYQYFRLDRFAVTMNEELFEKILEEIDISEAEEILQPNPQPPSKHS
;
A
#
# COMPACT_ATOMS: atom_id res chain seq x y z
N MET A 1 12.32 7.70 -8.05
CA MET A 1 11.73 6.55 -7.33
C MET A 1 11.31 5.56 -8.39
N ASN A 2 11.58 4.27 -8.21
CA ASN A 2 11.09 3.22 -9.10
C ASN A 2 10.83 1.96 -8.26
N ILE A 3 9.56 1.69 -7.94
CA ILE A 3 9.16 0.61 -7.02
C ILE A 3 8.31 -0.39 -7.80
N GLU A 4 8.81 -1.62 -7.94
CA GLU A 4 8.06 -2.71 -8.55
C GLU A 4 6.91 -3.14 -7.64
N VAL A 5 5.71 -3.22 -8.21
CA VAL A 5 4.49 -3.64 -7.52
C VAL A 5 3.62 -4.52 -8.40
N VAL A 6 2.83 -5.38 -7.80
CA VAL A 6 1.77 -6.14 -8.48
C VAL A 6 0.41 -5.50 -8.22
N CYS A 7 -0.41 -5.34 -9.26
CA CYS A 7 -1.78 -4.92 -9.09
C CYS A 7 -2.61 -6.06 -8.46
N ILE A 8 -3.23 -5.78 -7.31
CA ILE A 8 -4.08 -6.73 -6.57
C ILE A 8 -5.57 -6.38 -6.64
N ASN A 9 -5.92 -5.22 -7.21
CA ASN A 9 -7.30 -4.78 -7.34
C ASN A 9 -7.48 -3.80 -8.51
N ASP A 10 -8.01 -4.31 -9.63
CA ASP A 10 -8.38 -3.50 -10.80
C ASP A 10 -9.88 -3.15 -10.86
N LYS A 11 -10.64 -3.39 -9.78
CA LYS A 11 -12.09 -3.17 -9.77
C LYS A 11 -12.46 -1.70 -9.73
N ASN A 12 -13.71 -1.39 -10.07
CA ASN A 12 -14.29 -0.05 -10.00
C ASN A 12 -13.55 0.99 -10.85
N ARG A 13 -13.24 0.63 -12.10
CA ARG A 13 -12.77 1.57 -13.12
C ARG A 13 -13.85 2.63 -13.41
N PRO A 14 -13.55 3.94 -13.37
CA PRO A 14 -14.46 4.98 -13.85
C PRO A 14 -14.74 4.82 -15.35
N ASN A 15 -15.96 5.14 -15.79
CA ASN A 15 -16.35 4.97 -17.19
C ASN A 15 -15.52 5.86 -18.13
N GLU A 16 -15.06 7.00 -17.62
CA GLU A 16 -14.27 8.03 -18.30
C GLU A 16 -12.82 7.59 -18.56
N VAL A 17 -12.29 6.62 -17.81
CA VAL A 17 -10.90 6.16 -17.95
C VAL A 17 -10.83 5.02 -18.95
N PRO A 18 -10.16 5.13 -20.11
CA PRO A 18 -10.10 4.06 -21.10
C PRO A 18 -9.54 2.75 -20.56
N LEU A 19 -10.04 1.60 -21.04
CA LEU A 19 -9.53 0.28 -20.66
C LEU A 19 -8.02 0.12 -20.93
N SER A 20 -7.51 0.75 -22.00
CA SER A 20 -6.09 0.74 -22.35
C SER A 20 -5.19 1.49 -21.36
N ARG A 21 -5.78 2.36 -20.54
CA ARG A 21 -5.10 3.14 -19.49
C ARG A 21 -5.53 2.74 -18.09
N TRP A 22 -6.16 1.57 -17.97
CA TRP A 22 -6.51 0.98 -16.70
C TRP A 22 -5.54 -0.13 -16.32
N ILE A 23 -5.34 -0.30 -15.02
CA ILE A 23 -4.52 -1.38 -14.49
C ILE A 23 -5.23 -2.73 -14.63
N LYS A 24 -4.46 -3.82 -14.54
CA LYS A 24 -4.95 -5.18 -14.63
C LYS A 24 -4.46 -6.00 -13.44
N GLU A 25 -5.37 -6.67 -12.76
CA GLU A 25 -5.04 -7.54 -11.62
C GLU A 25 -4.03 -8.63 -12.03
N GLY A 26 -3.04 -8.87 -11.18
CA GLY A 26 -1.93 -9.81 -11.40
C GLY A 26 -0.80 -9.28 -12.29
N LYS A 27 -0.92 -8.09 -12.88
CA LYS A 27 0.15 -7.49 -13.69
C LYS A 27 1.11 -6.66 -12.82
N THR A 28 2.40 -6.74 -13.13
CA THR A 28 3.46 -5.92 -12.53
C THR A 28 3.51 -4.53 -13.15
N TYR A 29 3.74 -3.53 -12.30
CA TYR A 29 3.87 -2.12 -12.63
C TYR A 29 5.00 -1.47 -11.82
N HIS A 30 5.39 -0.27 -12.22
CA HIS A 30 6.46 0.49 -11.58
C HIS A 30 5.95 1.84 -11.07
N ILE A 31 5.94 2.02 -9.74
CA ILE A 31 5.56 3.30 -9.15
C ILE A 31 6.71 4.30 -9.28
N VAL A 32 6.43 5.42 -9.93
CA VAL A 32 7.40 6.52 -10.16
C VAL A 32 7.16 7.72 -9.25
N GLU A 33 5.93 7.87 -8.75
CA GLU A 33 5.51 8.97 -7.88
C GLU A 33 4.44 8.49 -6.90
N ILE A 34 4.55 8.90 -5.63
CA ILE A 34 3.51 8.74 -4.61
C ILE A 34 3.15 10.11 -4.07
N THR A 35 1.86 10.40 -3.95
CA THR A 35 1.37 11.67 -3.42
C THR A 35 0.16 11.48 -2.52
N LYS A 36 -0.04 12.43 -1.59
CA LYS A 36 -1.21 12.46 -0.73
C LYS A 36 -2.32 13.27 -1.39
N LEU A 37 -3.44 12.61 -1.67
CA LEU A 37 -4.61 13.21 -2.31
C LEU A 37 -5.49 13.89 -1.25
N ASN A 38 -5.16 15.14 -0.91
CA ASN A 38 -5.85 15.91 0.13
C ASN A 38 -7.36 16.07 -0.13
N ALA A 39 -7.77 16.22 -1.39
CA ALA A 39 -9.17 16.32 -1.78
C ALA A 39 -9.97 15.02 -1.51
N GLN A 40 -9.29 13.88 -1.37
CA GLN A 40 -9.90 12.56 -1.15
C GLN A 40 -9.65 12.06 0.28
N LYS A 41 -9.83 12.95 1.28
CA LYS A 41 -9.64 12.63 2.71
C LYS A 41 -8.21 12.15 3.06
N GLY A 42 -7.22 12.54 2.24
CA GLY A 42 -5.82 12.25 2.51
C GLY A 42 -5.37 10.83 2.17
N ILE A 43 -6.08 10.12 1.30
CA ILE A 43 -5.59 8.83 0.76
C ILE A 43 -4.32 9.03 -0.07
N TYR A 44 -3.52 7.99 -0.20
CA TYR A 44 -2.34 8.00 -1.06
C TYR A 44 -2.68 7.53 -2.46
N GLY A 45 -2.17 8.26 -3.45
CA GLY A 45 -2.21 7.90 -4.86
C GLY A 45 -0.82 7.74 -5.45
N CYS A 46 -0.70 7.05 -6.57
CA CYS A 46 0.55 6.85 -7.29
C CYS A 46 0.40 7.03 -8.80
N LYS A 47 1.53 7.35 -9.45
CA LYS A 47 1.71 7.26 -10.90
C LYS A 47 2.55 6.04 -11.24
N LEU A 48 2.28 5.47 -12.42
CA LEU A 48 2.97 4.30 -12.94
C LEU A 48 3.82 4.68 -14.14
N GLU A 49 4.96 4.04 -14.34
CA GLU A 49 5.80 4.21 -15.52
C GLU A 49 5.06 3.76 -16.80
N GLU A 50 4.28 2.68 -16.71
CA GLU A 50 3.63 2.04 -17.86
C GLU A 50 2.37 2.75 -18.34
N ILE A 51 1.78 3.62 -17.51
CA ILE A 51 0.49 4.25 -17.80
C ILE A 51 0.57 5.74 -17.49
N ASN A 52 0.39 6.57 -18.53
CA ASN A 52 0.26 8.01 -18.40
C ASN A 52 -1.23 8.42 -18.40
N ASN A 53 -1.68 9.03 -17.30
CA ASN A 53 -3.03 9.57 -17.10
C ASN A 53 -3.02 11.07 -16.79
N ASP A 54 -1.92 11.79 -17.06
CA ASP A 54 -1.78 13.21 -16.69
C ASP A 54 -2.87 14.10 -17.33
N ASP A 55 -3.39 13.69 -18.48
CA ASP A 55 -4.46 14.34 -19.25
C ASP A 55 -5.89 13.98 -18.76
N LEU A 56 -6.05 13.00 -17.85
CA LEU A 56 -7.35 12.52 -17.40
C LEU A 56 -7.76 13.14 -16.06
N PHE A 57 -8.15 14.41 -16.01
CA PHE A 57 -8.69 14.99 -14.77
C PHE A 57 -10.10 14.43 -14.46
N PRO A 58 -10.40 13.96 -13.22
CA PRO A 58 -9.57 13.96 -12.00
C PRO A 58 -8.84 12.63 -11.70
N TYR A 59 -8.70 11.72 -12.67
CA TYR A 59 -8.18 10.36 -12.56
C TYR A 59 -6.68 10.21 -12.89
N GLN A 60 -5.88 11.23 -12.60
CA GLN A 60 -4.45 11.25 -12.91
C GLN A 60 -3.63 10.26 -12.07
N TYR A 61 -4.15 9.88 -10.89
CA TYR A 61 -3.48 8.97 -9.95
C TYR A 61 -4.30 7.71 -9.71
N PHE A 62 -3.63 6.58 -9.59
CA PHE A 62 -4.22 5.36 -9.07
C PHE A 62 -4.18 5.37 -7.54
N ARG A 63 -5.15 4.75 -6.88
CA ARG A 63 -5.06 4.57 -5.42
C ARG A 63 -3.96 3.57 -5.08
N LEU A 64 -3.13 3.91 -4.09
CA LEU A 64 -1.98 3.09 -3.71
C LEU A 64 -2.37 1.70 -3.19
N ASP A 65 -3.55 1.57 -2.57
CA ASP A 65 -4.10 0.31 -2.04
C ASP A 65 -4.50 -0.73 -3.11
N ARG A 66 -4.36 -0.39 -4.39
CA ARG A 66 -4.55 -1.32 -5.52
C ARG A 66 -3.32 -2.16 -5.81
N PHE A 67 -2.21 -1.88 -5.16
CA PHE A 67 -0.92 -2.50 -5.43
C PHE A 67 -0.33 -3.13 -4.17
N ALA A 68 0.35 -4.25 -4.35
CA ALA A 68 1.20 -4.86 -3.33
C ALA A 68 2.65 -4.81 -3.80
N VAL A 69 3.57 -4.54 -2.87
CA VAL A 69 5.01 -4.64 -3.14
C VAL A 69 5.40 -6.11 -3.10
N THR A 70 6.18 -6.55 -4.08
CA THR A 70 6.79 -7.88 -4.02
C THR A 70 7.85 -7.89 -2.93
N MET A 71 7.58 -8.60 -1.84
CA MET A 71 8.56 -8.78 -0.77
C MET A 71 9.55 -9.87 -1.17
N ASN A 72 10.81 -9.49 -1.32
CA ASN A 72 11.92 -10.44 -1.30
C ASN A 72 12.62 -10.39 0.07
N GLU A 73 13.45 -11.39 0.38
CA GLU A 73 14.16 -11.45 1.66
C GLU A 73 14.96 -10.18 1.93
N GLU A 74 15.66 -9.65 0.92
CA GLU A 74 16.46 -8.42 1.07
C GLU A 74 15.62 -7.20 1.48
N LEU A 75 14.46 -7.00 0.85
CA LEU A 75 13.54 -5.91 1.17
C LEU A 75 12.87 -6.13 2.52
N PHE A 76 12.58 -7.39 2.88
CA PHE A 76 12.03 -7.73 4.18
C PHE A 76 13.01 -7.40 5.32
N GLU A 77 14.27 -7.82 5.20
CA GLU A 77 15.31 -7.52 6.18
C GLU A 77 15.52 -5.99 6.31
N LYS A 78 15.57 -5.26 5.20
CA LYS A 78 15.68 -3.79 5.22
C LYS A 78 14.51 -3.12 5.96
N ILE A 79 13.29 -3.58 5.73
CA ILE A 79 12.11 -3.05 6.43
C ILE A 79 12.18 -3.38 7.92
N LEU A 80 12.60 -4.59 8.29
CA LEU A 80 12.74 -4.99 9.69
C LEU A 80 13.81 -4.19 10.43
N GLU A 81 14.94 -3.89 9.80
CA GLU A 81 16.00 -3.06 10.40
C GLU A 81 15.55 -1.62 10.69
N GLU A 82 14.61 -1.09 9.90
CA GLU A 82 14.10 0.28 10.04
C GLU A 82 12.93 0.41 11.03
N ILE A 83 12.24 -0.68 11.37
CA ILE A 83 11.12 -0.67 12.32
C ILE A 83 11.68 -0.75 13.74
N ASP A 84 11.59 0.35 14.50
CA ASP A 84 11.83 0.38 15.94
C ASP A 84 10.70 -0.37 16.67
N ILE A 85 10.95 -1.64 16.99
CA ILE A 85 10.01 -2.52 17.69
C ILE A 85 10.02 -2.35 19.22
N SER A 86 10.77 -1.38 19.76
CA SER A 86 10.87 -1.19 21.21
C SER A 86 9.51 -0.97 21.90
N GLU A 87 8.53 -0.40 21.20
CA GLU A 87 7.16 -0.21 21.71
C GLU A 87 6.29 -1.48 21.64
N ALA A 88 6.63 -2.47 20.80
CA ALA A 88 5.83 -3.68 20.60
C ALA A 88 6.05 -4.74 21.70
N GLU A 89 7.20 -4.70 22.39
CA GLU A 89 7.54 -5.67 23.45
C GLU A 89 6.74 -5.48 24.74
N GLU A 90 6.12 -4.30 24.95
CA GLU A 90 5.41 -3.98 26.19
C GLU A 90 4.05 -4.72 26.31
N ILE A 91 3.45 -5.17 25.21
CA ILE A 91 2.09 -5.78 25.19
C ILE A 91 2.12 -7.30 25.46
N LEU A 92 3.28 -7.96 25.34
CA LEU A 92 3.39 -9.43 25.47
C LEU A 92 3.63 -9.92 26.90
N GLN A 93 3.68 -9.05 27.91
CA GLN A 93 3.76 -9.52 29.29
C GLN A 93 2.45 -10.23 29.67
N PRO A 94 2.47 -11.53 30.02
CA PRO A 94 1.27 -12.22 30.45
C PRO A 94 0.73 -11.52 31.70
N ASN A 95 -0.50 -11.00 31.59
CA ASN A 95 -1.20 -10.35 32.69
C ASN A 95 -1.23 -11.32 33.89
N PRO A 96 -0.62 -11.00 35.05
CA PRO A 96 -0.63 -11.91 36.17
C PRO A 96 -2.08 -12.15 36.60
N GLN A 97 -2.55 -13.40 36.49
CA GLN A 97 -3.87 -13.79 36.98
C GLN A 97 -3.99 -13.41 38.46
N PRO A 98 -5.06 -12.71 38.88
CA PRO A 98 -5.28 -12.45 40.30
C PRO A 98 -5.43 -13.78 41.05
N PRO A 99 -4.87 -13.90 42.26
CA PRO A 99 -4.89 -15.15 43.01
C PRO A 99 -6.33 -15.61 43.28
N SER A 100 -6.61 -16.86 42.91
CA SER A 100 -7.85 -17.57 43.24
C SER A 100 -8.06 -17.58 44.75
N LYS A 101 -9.08 -16.86 45.23
CA LYS A 101 -9.52 -16.95 46.62
C LYS A 101 -10.29 -18.27 46.78
N HIS A 102 -9.60 -19.32 47.20
CA HIS A 102 -10.27 -20.50 47.76
C HIS A 102 -10.78 -20.13 49.15
N SER A 103 -12.11 -20.14 49.32
CA SER A 103 -12.79 -20.18 50.61
C SER A 103 -13.07 -21.63 51.01
#